data_AF-A0AAU7AVM8-F1
#
_entry.id   AF-A0AAU7AVM8-F1
#
_cell.length_a   1.000
_cell.length_b   1.000
_cell.length_c   1.000
_cell.angle_alpha   90.00
_cell.angle_beta   90.00
_cell.angle_gamma   90.00
#
_symmetry.space_group_name_H-M   'P 1'
#
loop_
_entity.id
_entity.type
_entity.pdbx_description
1 polymer ?
#
loop_
_entity_poly.entity_id
_entity_poly.type
_entity_poly.pdbx_seq_one_letter_code
_entity_poly.pdbx_strand_id
1 'polypeptide(L)'
;MSDVPPTPLVAVTDHAAERFRQRVGSRTGAVDVKTEVATRVARAWAAGRVSDEAPPGAKGGRGSVYVRDLVDRAVVFVCRYDRAGREALVITLWEGEDGVGPPRVGRQFTNALKDSDRAVTARGRWAEDRD
;
A
#
# COMPACT_ATOMS: atom_id res chain seq x y z
N MET A 1 19.10 -18.75 14.84
CA MET A 1 17.72 -18.33 15.13
C MET A 1 17.59 -16.89 14.67
N SER A 2 16.96 -16.65 13.53
CA SER A 2 16.67 -15.27 13.10
C SER A 2 15.70 -14.67 14.11
N ASP A 3 16.11 -13.59 14.77
CA ASP A 3 15.29 -12.84 15.72
C ASP A 3 14.12 -12.22 14.94
N VAL A 4 12.95 -12.86 15.01
CA VAL A 4 11.74 -12.29 14.40
C VAL A 4 11.28 -11.19 15.34
N PRO A 5 11.23 -9.93 14.89
CA PRO A 5 10.80 -8.84 15.76
C PRO A 5 9.38 -9.12 16.28
N PRO A 6 9.09 -8.79 17.56
CA PRO A 6 7.77 -9.01 18.14
C PRO A 6 6.70 -8.36 17.26
N THR A 7 5.57 -9.05 17.08
CA THR A 7 4.49 -8.57 16.21
C THR A 7 3.96 -7.21 16.71
N PRO A 8 3.96 -6.17 15.85
CA PRO A 8 3.56 -4.83 16.26
C PRO A 8 2.04 -4.69 16.34
N LEU A 9 1.59 -3.64 17.04
CA LEU A 9 0.24 -3.12 16.83
C LEU A 9 0.16 -2.51 15.44
N VAL A 10 -0.90 -2.81 14.69
CA VAL A 10 -1.04 -2.36 13.30
C VAL A 10 -2.21 -1.39 13.17
N ALA A 11 -1.91 -0.15 12.78
CA ALA A 11 -2.89 0.86 12.43
C ALA A 11 -2.93 1.03 10.90
N VAL A 12 -4.10 1.35 10.36
CA VAL A 12 -4.31 1.46 8.90
C VAL A 12 -4.92 2.81 8.55
N THR A 13 -4.21 3.58 7.74
CA THR A 13 -4.72 4.85 7.21
C THR A 13 -5.88 4.62 6.24
N ASP A 14 -6.79 5.60 6.12
CA ASP A 14 -7.85 5.56 5.11
C ASP A 14 -7.30 5.48 3.69
N HIS A 15 -6.17 6.14 3.44
CA HIS A 15 -5.49 6.05 2.15
C HIS A 15 -5.07 4.60 1.81
N ALA A 16 -4.43 3.90 2.74
CA ALA A 16 -4.04 2.50 2.56
C ALA A 16 -5.26 1.59 2.37
N ALA A 17 -6.31 1.78 3.16
CA ALA A 17 -7.55 1.01 3.05
C ALA A 17 -8.20 1.20 1.66
N GLU A 18 -8.28 2.44 1.18
CA GLU A 18 -8.87 2.74 -0.12
C GLU A 18 -8.05 2.16 -1.27
N ARG A 19 -6.72 2.26 -1.22
CA ARG A 19 -5.83 1.59 -2.18
C ARG A 19 -6.01 0.08 -2.19
N PHE A 20 -6.17 -0.52 -1.01
CA PHE A 20 -6.39 -1.95 -0.89
C PHE A 20 -7.74 -2.36 -1.49
N ARG A 21 -8.83 -1.60 -1.25
CA ARG A 21 -10.13 -1.87 -1.88
C ARG A 21 -10.05 -1.89 -3.39
N GLN A 22 -9.49 -0.82 -3.97
CA GLN A 22 -9.43 -0.63 -5.42
C GLN A 22 -8.66 -1.74 -6.13
N ARG A 23 -7.70 -2.39 -5.45
CA ARG A 23 -6.79 -3.36 -6.08
C ARG A 23 -7.00 -4.81 -5.65
N VAL A 24 -7.28 -5.04 -4.38
CA VAL A 24 -7.39 -6.36 -3.74
C VAL A 24 -8.82 -6.62 -3.26
N GLY A 25 -9.44 -5.66 -2.56
CA GLY A 25 -10.73 -5.83 -1.87
C GLY A 25 -11.92 -6.14 -2.80
N SER A 26 -11.89 -5.69 -4.06
CA SER A 26 -12.93 -6.06 -5.05
C SER A 26 -13.04 -7.58 -5.31
N ARG A 27 -12.10 -8.42 -4.87
CA ARG A 27 -12.10 -9.88 -5.09
C ARG A 27 -12.71 -10.69 -3.95
N THR A 28 -12.82 -10.16 -2.74
CA THR A 28 -13.11 -10.95 -1.53
C THR A 28 -14.35 -10.52 -0.75
N GLY A 29 -15.00 -9.39 -1.11
CA GLY A 29 -16.20 -8.93 -0.41
C GLY A 29 -15.93 -8.54 1.04
N ALA A 30 -14.74 -7.99 1.33
CA ALA A 30 -14.29 -7.66 2.67
C ALA A 30 -15.25 -6.66 3.35
N VAL A 31 -15.86 -7.09 4.46
CA VAL A 31 -16.81 -6.26 5.23
C VAL A 31 -16.09 -5.13 5.98
N ASP A 32 -14.86 -5.38 6.45
CA ASP A 32 -13.98 -4.37 7.04
C ASP A 32 -12.55 -4.48 6.49
N VAL A 33 -12.22 -3.56 5.59
CA VAL A 33 -10.93 -3.52 4.88
C VAL A 33 -9.77 -3.17 5.80
N LYS A 34 -9.97 -2.30 6.79
CA LYS A 34 -8.88 -1.92 7.70
C LYS A 34 -8.48 -3.11 8.56
N THR A 35 -9.47 -3.85 9.07
CA THR A 35 -9.24 -5.09 9.81
C THR A 35 -8.54 -6.15 8.96
N GLU A 36 -8.93 -6.32 7.68
CA GLU A 36 -8.23 -7.26 6.79
C GLU A 36 -6.76 -6.88 6.57
N VAL A 37 -6.48 -5.61 6.25
CA VAL A 37 -5.10 -5.12 6.06
C VAL A 37 -4.27 -5.31 7.32
N ALA A 38 -4.81 -4.92 8.49
CA ALA A 38 -4.12 -5.07 9.77
C ALA A 38 -3.77 -6.54 10.05
N THR A 39 -4.72 -7.44 9.82
CA THR A 39 -4.52 -8.90 10.00
C THR A 39 -3.45 -9.46 9.07
N ARG A 40 -3.48 -9.08 7.79
CA ARG A 40 -2.48 -9.54 6.80
C ARG A 40 -1.08 -9.05 7.15
N VAL A 41 -0.93 -7.77 7.50
CA VAL A 41 0.35 -7.17 7.90
C VAL A 41 0.89 -7.84 9.16
N ALA A 42 0.06 -8.00 10.21
CA ALA A 42 0.49 -8.64 11.45
C ALA A 42 1.00 -10.08 11.22
N ARG A 43 0.28 -10.87 10.41
CA ARG A 43 0.69 -12.24 10.06
C ARG A 43 1.97 -12.27 9.24
N ALA A 44 2.10 -11.40 8.24
CA ALA A 44 3.31 -11.29 7.43
C ALA A 44 4.52 -10.87 8.26
N TRP A 45 4.32 -9.96 9.22
CA TRP A 45 5.34 -9.54 10.17
C TRP A 45 5.81 -10.69 11.06
N ALA A 46 4.87 -11.42 11.67
CA ALA A 46 5.16 -12.60 12.49
C ALA A 46 5.88 -13.71 11.69
N ALA A 47 5.67 -13.76 10.37
CA ALA A 47 6.37 -14.66 9.46
C ALA A 47 7.72 -14.11 8.96
N GLY A 48 8.21 -12.99 9.50
CA GLY A 48 9.48 -12.39 9.14
C GLY A 48 9.53 -11.78 7.74
N ARG A 49 8.38 -11.43 7.13
CA ARG A 49 8.31 -10.84 5.79
C ARG A 49 8.50 -9.32 5.77
N VAL A 50 9.39 -8.82 6.62
CA VAL A 50 9.64 -7.39 6.84
C VAL A 50 11.01 -7.02 6.30
N SER A 51 11.10 -5.88 5.62
CA SER A 51 12.35 -5.30 5.13
C SER A 51 12.40 -3.81 5.41
N ASP A 52 13.57 -3.27 5.73
CA ASP A 52 13.82 -1.82 5.73
C ASP A 52 14.15 -1.30 4.30
N GLU A 53 14.40 -2.21 3.35
CA GLU A 53 14.72 -1.90 1.96
C GLU A 53 13.44 -1.85 1.10
N ALA A 54 13.32 -0.79 0.31
CA ALA A 54 12.20 -0.59 -0.60
C ALA A 54 12.22 -1.61 -1.74
N PRO A 55 11.06 -2.10 -2.20
CA PRO A 55 11.01 -2.98 -3.36
C PRO A 55 11.50 -2.24 -4.63
N PRO A 56 12.05 -2.97 -5.63
CA PRO A 56 12.45 -2.38 -6.90
C PRO A 56 11.35 -1.52 -7.52
N GLY A 57 11.72 -0.33 -8.00
CA GLY A 57 10.78 0.64 -8.59
C GLY A 57 10.02 1.51 -7.60
N ALA A 58 10.05 1.22 -6.30
CA ALA A 58 9.48 2.10 -5.27
C ALA A 58 10.51 3.14 -4.79
N LYS A 59 10.07 4.39 -4.59
CA LYS A 59 10.91 5.39 -3.89
C LYS A 59 10.89 5.11 -2.39
N GLY A 60 12.03 4.68 -1.86
CA GLY A 60 12.23 4.43 -0.44
C GLY A 60 12.01 5.68 0.42
N GLY A 61 11.24 5.57 1.50
CA GLY A 61 11.06 6.64 2.47
C GLY A 61 11.84 6.34 3.75
N ARG A 62 12.68 7.26 4.23
CA ARG A 62 13.46 7.08 5.48
C ARG A 62 12.54 6.70 6.64
N GLY A 63 12.78 5.57 7.31
CA GLY A 63 11.93 5.09 8.42
C GLY A 63 10.64 4.40 7.96
N SER A 64 10.58 3.96 6.71
CA SER A 64 9.54 3.06 6.23
C SER A 64 10.01 1.62 6.33
N VAL A 65 9.08 0.71 6.60
CA VAL A 65 9.28 -0.73 6.54
C VAL A 65 8.31 -1.32 5.52
N TYR A 66 8.75 -2.37 4.85
CA TYR A 66 8.07 -3.00 3.74
C TYR A 66 7.68 -4.42 4.15
N VAL A 67 6.38 -4.69 4.18
CA VAL A 67 5.83 -5.96 4.64
C VAL A 67 5.20 -6.69 3.46
N ARG A 68 5.81 -7.80 3.04
CA ARG A 68 5.33 -8.57 1.89
C ARG A 68 4.17 -9.48 2.29
N ASP A 69 3.04 -9.36 1.61
CA ASP A 69 1.84 -10.13 1.94
C ASP A 69 2.07 -11.64 1.78
N LEU A 70 1.46 -12.42 2.67
CA LEU A 70 1.48 -13.88 2.62
C LEU A 70 0.45 -14.43 1.64
N VAL A 71 -0.66 -13.71 1.44
CA VAL A 71 -1.77 -14.15 0.59
C VAL A 71 -1.52 -13.76 -0.87
N ASP A 72 -1.24 -12.49 -1.15
CA ASP A 72 -0.89 -12.01 -2.49
C ASP A 72 0.55 -11.48 -2.52
N ARG A 73 1.52 -12.32 -2.88
CA ARG A 73 2.95 -11.98 -2.83
C ARG A 73 3.37 -10.86 -3.79
N ALA A 74 2.46 -10.40 -4.65
CA ALA A 74 2.60 -9.18 -5.44
C ALA A 74 2.55 -7.92 -4.58
N VAL A 75 1.81 -7.98 -3.47
CA VAL A 75 1.47 -6.85 -2.62
C VAL A 75 2.54 -6.69 -1.55
N VAL A 76 3.02 -5.46 -1.43
CA VAL A 76 3.91 -5.02 -0.35
C VAL A 76 3.23 -3.87 0.38
N PHE A 77 2.91 -4.07 1.65
CA PHE A 77 2.43 -2.99 2.50
C PHE A 77 3.60 -2.09 2.88
N VAL A 78 3.40 -0.78 2.75
CA VAL A 78 4.38 0.22 3.16
C VAL A 78 3.92 0.78 4.50
N CYS A 79 4.74 0.59 5.53
CA CYS A 79 4.42 1.02 6.88
C CYS A 79 5.43 2.05 7.36
N ARG A 80 4.99 2.97 8.21
CA ARG A 80 5.86 3.67 9.16
C ARG A 80 5.96 2.83 10.42
N TYR A 81 7.16 2.61 10.92
CA TYR A 81 7.35 1.80 12.12
C TYR A 81 7.94 2.66 13.24
N ASP A 82 7.17 2.83 14.31
CA ASP A 82 7.68 3.34 15.57
C ASP A 82 8.26 2.17 16.38
N ARG A 83 9.61 2.15 16.48
CA ARG A 83 10.31 1.10 17.23
C ARG A 83 10.11 1.20 18.74
N ALA A 84 9.84 2.40 19.27
CA ALA A 84 9.65 2.60 20.70
C ALA A 84 8.27 2.10 21.14
N GLY A 85 7.21 2.50 20.43
CA GLY A 85 5.84 2.06 20.68
C GLY A 85 5.49 0.67 20.12
N ARG A 86 6.37 0.08 19.28
CA ARG A 86 6.11 -1.17 18.54
C ARG A 86 4.82 -1.08 17.72
N GLU A 87 4.64 0.04 17.03
CA GLU A 87 3.46 0.32 16.22
C GLU A 87 3.84 0.47 14.75
N ALA A 88 3.13 -0.24 13.88
CA ALA A 88 3.24 -0.15 12.43
C ALA A 88 2.00 0.55 11.86
N LEU A 89 2.19 1.76 11.33
CA LEU A 89 1.16 2.51 10.62
C LEU A 89 1.25 2.22 9.13
N VAL A 90 0.27 1.52 8.57
CA VAL A 90 0.17 1.24 7.14
C VAL A 90 -0.26 2.51 6.40
N ILE A 91 0.66 3.09 5.63
CA ILE A 91 0.45 4.36 4.93
C ILE A 91 0.01 4.16 3.48
N THR A 92 0.46 3.09 2.82
CA THR A 92 0.07 2.73 1.45
C THR A 92 0.48 1.30 1.13
N LEU A 93 0.28 0.86 -0.11
CA LEU A 93 0.78 -0.42 -0.62
C LEU A 93 1.40 -0.24 -2.00
N TRP A 94 2.36 -1.10 -2.30
CA TRP A 94 3.07 -1.21 -3.56
C TRP A 94 2.80 -2.58 -4.19
N GLU A 95 2.80 -2.62 -5.52
CA GLU A 95 2.70 -3.87 -6.28
C GLU A 95 3.98 -4.01 -7.09
N GLY A 96 4.69 -5.12 -6.87
CA GLY A 96 5.82 -5.50 -7.73
C GLY A 96 5.33 -6.07 -9.06
N GLU A 97 6.10 -5.89 -10.13
CA GLU A 97 5.83 -6.50 -11.44
C GLU A 97 5.96 -8.04 -11.41
N ASP A 98 6.67 -8.60 -10.42
CA ASP A 98 6.82 -10.04 -10.17
C ASP A 98 5.63 -10.67 -9.40
N GLY A 99 4.55 -9.90 -9.24
CA GLY A 99 3.27 -10.34 -8.69
C GLY A 99 2.42 -11.14 -9.66
N VAL A 100 1.31 -11.74 -9.21
CA VAL A 100 0.37 -12.45 -10.10
C VAL A 100 -0.30 -11.46 -11.06
N GLY A 101 0.40 -11.19 -12.17
CA GLY A 101 -0.06 -10.45 -13.34
C GLY A 101 0.11 -8.92 -13.28
N PRO A 102 0.23 -8.26 -14.46
CA PRO A 102 0.20 -6.80 -14.56
C PRO A 102 -1.08 -6.23 -13.93
N PRO A 103 -1.11 -4.94 -13.57
CA PRO A 103 -2.36 -4.28 -13.16
C PRO A 103 -3.46 -4.60 -14.18
N ARG A 104 -4.52 -5.27 -13.74
CA ARG A 104 -5.58 -5.80 -14.64
C ARG A 104 -6.27 -4.71 -15.45
N VAL A 105 -6.22 -3.48 -14.97
CA VAL A 105 -6.71 -2.30 -15.67
C VAL A 105 -5.54 -1.69 -16.43
N GLY A 106 -5.54 -1.88 -17.75
CA GLY A 106 -4.58 -1.23 -18.63
C GLY A 106 -4.59 0.29 -18.42
N ARG A 107 -3.41 0.92 -18.47
CA ARG A 107 -3.19 2.34 -18.20
C ARG A 107 -4.14 3.27 -18.97
N GLN A 108 -4.62 2.84 -20.14
CA GLN A 108 -5.62 3.56 -20.93
C GLN A 108 -6.95 3.78 -20.18
N PHE A 109 -7.39 2.83 -19.35
CA PHE A 109 -8.65 2.93 -18.61
C PHE A 109 -8.51 3.80 -17.36
N THR A 110 -7.34 3.83 -16.72
CA THR A 110 -7.06 4.75 -15.61
C THR A 110 -6.91 6.19 -16.09
N ASN A 111 -6.34 6.40 -17.29
CA ASN A 111 -6.23 7.73 -17.89
C ASN A 111 -7.61 8.29 -18.29
N ALA A 112 -8.51 7.46 -18.83
CA ALA A 112 -9.88 7.88 -19.13
C ALA A 112 -10.63 8.38 -17.88
N LEU A 113 -10.35 7.80 -16.70
CA LEU A 113 -10.89 8.28 -15.43
C LEU A 113 -10.29 9.62 -15.01
N LYS A 114 -8.99 9.86 -15.27
CA LYS A 114 -8.32 11.15 -14.99
C LYS A 114 -8.83 12.29 -15.88
N ASP A 115 -9.19 12.00 -17.12
CA ASP A 115 -9.76 13.00 -18.05
C ASP A 115 -11.19 13.39 -17.67
N SER A 116 -11.92 12.47 -17.03
CA SER A 116 -13.32 12.68 -16.61
C SER A 116 -13.45 13.18 -15.16
N ASP A 117 -12.38 13.06 -14.36
CA ASP A 117 -12.36 13.47 -12.96
C ASP A 117 -12.14 14.98 -12.83
N ARG A 118 -13.20 15.69 -12.44
CA ARG A 118 -13.24 17.15 -12.31
C ARG A 118 -12.25 17.68 -11.26
N ALA A 119 -11.83 16.83 -10.30
CA ALA A 119 -10.85 17.20 -9.28
C ALA A 119 -9.40 17.15 -9.83
N VAL A 120 -9.12 16.32 -10.84
CA VAL A 120 -7.84 16.31 -11.58
C VAL A 120 -7.75 17.47 -12.57
N THR A 121 -8.82 17.75 -13.33
CA THR A 121 -8.84 18.87 -14.32
C THR A 121 -8.78 20.25 -13.67
N ALA A 122 -9.20 20.39 -12.41
CA ALA A 122 -9.11 21.65 -11.68
C ALA A 122 -7.66 22.07 -11.37
N ARG A 123 -6.69 21.13 -11.35
CA ARG A 123 -5.29 21.43 -11.01
C ARG A 123 -4.48 22.01 -12.18
N GLY A 124 -4.98 21.94 -13.41
CA GLY A 124 -4.34 22.55 -14.58
C GLY A 124 -4.63 24.05 -14.73
N ARG A 125 -5.78 24.52 -14.25
CA ARG A 125 -6.24 25.90 -14.47
C ARG A 125 -5.58 26.97 -13.59
N TRP A 126 -4.81 26.58 -12.57
CA TRP A 126 -4.09 27.49 -11.68
C TRP A 126 -2.63 27.78 -12.12
N ALA A 127 -2.21 27.22 -13.26
CA ALA A 127 -0.87 27.44 -13.81
C ALA A 127 -0.82 28.50 -14.92
N GLU A 128 -1.97 28.89 -15.47
CA GLU A 128 -2.05 29.82 -16.62
C GLU A 128 -2.48 31.25 -16.23
N ASP A 129 -2.79 31.52 -14.96
CA ASP A 129 -3.19 32.85 -14.46
C ASP A 129 -2.04 33.58 -13.73
N ARG A 130 -0.81 33.37 -14.21
CA ARG A 130 0.39 34.12 -13.82
C ARG A 130 1.28 34.37 -15.03
N ASP A 131 0.78 35.19 -15.94
CA ASP A 131 1.60 36.08 -16.77
C ASP A 131 0.92 37.45 -16.82
#